data_AF-A0A924B9Y9-F1
#
_entry.id   AF-A0A924B9Y9-F1
#
_cell.length_a   1.000
_cell.length_b   1.000
_cell.length_c   1.000
_cell.angle_alpha   90.00
_cell.angle_beta   90.00
_cell.angle_gamma   90.00
#
_symmetry.space_group_name_H-M   'P 1'
#
loop_
_entity.id
_entity.type
_entity.pdbx_description
1 polymer ?
#
loop_
_entity_poly.entity_id
_entity_poly.type
_entity_poly.pdbx_seq_one_letter_code
_entity_poly.pdbx_strand_id
1 'polypeptide(L)'
;MKKQIILSLLVIGISIAAAAAPAKGAAKPATTRKVVPAGPKVYTNQTNTAIRAQISSALGLMKSGQYAQAANALLVLSRRADLASERPQIKYYLGLCLMELNLNQVASFQ
;
A
#
# COMPACT_ATOMS: atom_id res chain seq x y z
N MET A 1 -36.59 -34.78 6.10
CA MET A 1 -37.47 -34.13 5.10
C MET A 1 -36.90 -32.72 4.86
N LYS A 2 -36.02 -32.51 3.87
CA LYS A 2 -36.32 -32.16 2.47
C LYS A 2 -37.30 -30.99 2.34
N LYS A 3 -36.78 -29.82 1.94
CA LYS A 3 -37.34 -28.80 1.01
C LYS A 3 -36.38 -27.57 1.01
N GLN A 4 -35.44 -27.51 0.05
CA GLN A 4 -35.52 -26.75 -1.23
C GLN A 4 -35.46 -25.23 -1.00
N ILE A 5 -34.34 -24.56 -1.31
CA ILE A 5 -33.91 -24.03 -2.63
C ILE A 5 -35.01 -23.18 -3.29
N ILE A 6 -34.71 -21.88 -3.51
CA ILE A 6 -35.09 -21.03 -4.68
C ILE A 6 -34.56 -19.61 -4.34
N LEU A 7 -33.47 -19.13 -4.95
CA LEU A 7 -33.40 -18.47 -6.27
C LEU A 7 -34.09 -17.10 -6.29
N SER A 8 -33.31 -16.02 -6.19
CA SER A 8 -33.68 -14.72 -6.78
C SER A 8 -32.42 -13.95 -7.13
N LEU A 9 -31.89 -14.37 -8.28
CA LEU A 9 -31.08 -13.60 -9.20
C LEU A 9 -31.87 -12.33 -9.58
N LEU A 10 -31.41 -11.15 -9.19
CA LEU A 10 -31.96 -9.89 -9.69
C LEU A 10 -30.86 -9.13 -10.41
N VAL A 11 -30.75 -9.45 -11.69
CA VAL A 11 -30.08 -8.66 -12.72
C VAL A 11 -30.94 -7.43 -12.98
N ILE A 12 -30.50 -6.27 -12.50
CA ILE A 12 -30.89 -4.94 -12.99
C ILE A 12 -29.56 -4.33 -13.44
N GLY A 13 -29.34 -3.96 -14.68
CA GLY A 13 -30.25 -3.32 -15.61
C GLY A 13 -29.42 -2.21 -16.22
N ILE A 14 -29.06 -2.41 -17.47
CA ILE A 14 -28.23 -1.55 -18.31
C ILE A 14 -28.74 -0.10 -18.27
N SER A 15 -27.86 0.85 -17.99
CA SER A 15 -28.07 2.27 -18.29
C SER A 15 -26.94 2.76 -19.19
N ILE A 16 -27.22 2.73 -20.49
CA ILE A 16 -26.47 3.43 -21.53
C ILE A 16 -26.87 4.90 -21.41
N ALA A 17 -25.91 5.76 -21.07
CA ALA A 17 -26.02 7.20 -21.29
C ALA A 17 -24.84 7.63 -22.16
N ALA A 18 -25.09 7.63 -23.46
CA ALA A 18 -24.28 8.31 -24.44
C ALA A 18 -24.56 9.82 -24.42
N ALA A 19 -23.59 10.58 -24.96
CA ALA A 19 -23.66 11.98 -25.35
C ALA A 19 -23.41 13.04 -24.27
N ALA A 20 -22.19 13.60 -24.27
CA ALA A 20 -21.97 14.98 -24.73
C ALA A 20 -20.47 15.32 -24.64
N ALA A 21 -19.82 15.39 -25.79
CA ALA A 21 -18.54 16.06 -25.94
C ALA A 21 -18.79 17.54 -26.28
N PRO A 22 -18.13 18.49 -25.57
CA PRO A 22 -17.83 19.76 -26.18
C PRO A 22 -16.34 20.10 -26.14
N ALA A 23 -15.92 20.73 -27.23
CA ALA A 23 -14.84 21.70 -27.35
C ALA A 23 -13.37 21.21 -27.28
N LYS A 24 -12.78 21.17 -28.47
CA LYS A 24 -11.35 21.41 -28.73
C LYS A 24 -10.91 22.71 -28.05
N GLY A 25 -10.40 22.60 -26.82
CA GLY A 25 -9.62 23.65 -26.16
C GLY A 25 -8.18 23.59 -26.65
N ALA A 26 -7.67 24.74 -27.10
CA ALA A 26 -6.32 24.94 -27.61
C ALA A 26 -5.24 24.26 -26.75
N ALA A 27 -4.45 23.39 -27.38
CA ALA A 27 -3.28 22.77 -26.78
C ALA A 27 -2.23 23.85 -26.47
N LYS A 28 -2.12 24.21 -25.19
CA LYS A 28 -0.98 24.99 -24.67
C LYS A 28 0.29 24.17 -24.87
N PRO A 29 1.41 24.77 -25.33
CA PRO A 29 2.65 24.05 -25.54
C PRO A 29 3.09 23.41 -24.22
N ALA A 30 3.22 22.09 -24.23
CA ALA A 30 3.70 21.32 -23.11
C ALA A 30 5.13 21.77 -22.79
N THR A 31 5.27 22.58 -21.74
CA THR A 31 6.56 22.88 -21.15
C THR A 31 7.09 21.58 -20.57
N THR A 32 8.08 20.99 -21.22
CA THR A 32 8.84 19.83 -20.74
C THR A 32 9.49 20.22 -19.42
N ARG A 33 8.80 19.91 -18.31
CA ARG A 33 9.33 20.10 -16.96
C ARG A 33 10.52 19.16 -16.82
N LYS A 34 11.73 19.71 -16.89
CA LYS A 34 12.98 18.99 -16.65
C LYS A 34 12.88 18.37 -15.24
N VAL A 35 12.66 17.06 -15.17
CA VAL A 35 12.64 16.32 -13.92
C VAL A 35 14.07 16.36 -13.40
N VAL A 36 14.33 17.26 -12.45
CA VAL A 36 15.59 17.23 -11.71
C VAL A 36 15.54 15.97 -10.85
N PRO A 37 16.46 15.01 -11.02
CA PRO A 37 16.52 13.84 -10.16
C PRO A 37 16.69 14.34 -8.73
N ALA A 38 15.73 14.01 -7.86
CA ALA A 38 15.84 14.28 -6.44
C ALA A 38 17.12 13.58 -5.96
N GLY A 39 18.16 14.36 -5.67
CA GLY A 39 19.42 13.84 -5.14
C GLY A 39 19.16 13.04 -3.86
N PRO A 40 20.08 12.12 -3.50
CA PRO A 40 19.94 11.31 -2.29
C PRO A 40 19.77 12.25 -1.09
N LYS A 41 18.60 12.19 -0.46
CA LYS A 41 18.30 12.99 0.73
C LYS A 41 19.11 12.43 1.88
N VAL A 42 20.24 13.08 2.18
CA VAL A 42 21.13 12.69 3.28
C VAL A 42 20.45 13.06 4.59
N TYR A 43 19.93 12.06 5.30
CA TYR A 43 19.33 12.26 6.62
C TYR A 43 20.41 12.55 7.66
N THR A 44 20.05 13.34 8.68
CA THR A 44 20.91 13.50 9.86
C THR A 44 21.04 12.18 10.61
N ASN A 45 22.16 11.98 11.31
CA ASN A 45 22.39 10.80 12.15
C ASN A 45 21.24 10.57 13.16
N GLN A 46 20.66 11.64 13.69
CA GLN A 46 19.52 11.58 14.62
C GLN A 46 18.28 10.94 13.98
N THR A 47 17.95 11.34 12.75
CA THR A 47 16.82 10.77 12.01
C THR A 47 17.04 9.27 11.74
N ASN A 48 18.27 8.89 11.39
CA ASN A 48 18.62 7.49 11.13
C ASN A 48 18.46 6.63 12.40
N THR A 49 18.94 7.11 13.55
CA THR A 49 18.79 6.42 14.84
C THR A 49 17.33 6.22 15.21
N ALA A 50 16.48 7.25 15.06
CA ALA A 50 15.05 7.15 15.35
C ALA A 50 14.36 6.12 14.45
N ILE A 51 14.70 6.10 13.16
CA ILE A 51 14.19 5.12 12.19
C ILE A 51 14.59 3.69 12.58
N ARG A 52 15.86 3.47 12.92
CA ARG A 52 16.35 2.16 13.36
C ARG A 52 15.65 1.68 14.64
N ALA A 53 15.40 2.58 15.58
CA ALA A 53 14.64 2.27 16.78
C ALA A 53 13.19 1.85 16.46
N GLN A 54 12.53 2.52 15.51
CA GLN A 54 11.18 2.14 15.06
C GLN A 54 11.16 0.76 14.39
N ILE A 55 12.13 0.46 13.52
CA ILE A 55 12.26 -0.86 12.91
C ILE A 55 12.51 -1.93 13.98
N SER A 56 13.44 -1.69 14.90
CA SER A 56 13.77 -2.62 15.98
C SER A 56 12.55 -2.89 16.88
N SER A 57 11.79 -1.86 17.22
CA SER A 57 10.54 -1.99 17.98
C SER A 57 9.51 -2.83 17.24
N ALA A 58 9.28 -2.58 15.95
CA ALA A 58 8.34 -3.36 15.14
C ALA A 58 8.74 -4.84 15.03
N LEU A 59 10.05 -5.11 14.90
CA LEU A 59 10.58 -6.48 14.91
C LEU A 59 10.44 -7.14 16.29
N GLY A 60 10.56 -6.38 17.38
CA GLY A 60 10.26 -6.85 18.73
C GLY A 60 8.81 -7.31 18.88
N LEU A 61 7.86 -6.50 18.38
CA LEU A 61 6.43 -6.85 18.37
C LEU A 61 6.19 -8.13 17.57
N MET A 62 6.77 -8.25 16.39
CA MET A 62 6.67 -9.46 15.55
C MET A 62 7.19 -10.70 16.30
N LYS A 63 8.37 -10.62 16.91
CA LYS A 63 8.96 -11.73 17.68
C LYS A 63 8.14 -12.13 18.91
N SER A 64 7.41 -11.18 19.49
CA SER A 64 6.52 -11.44 20.62
C SER A 64 5.14 -12.01 20.22
N GLY A 65 4.91 -12.24 18.93
CA GLY A 65 3.62 -12.72 18.40
C GLY A 65 2.56 -11.62 18.25
N GLN A 66 2.91 -10.36 18.48
CA GLN A 66 2.00 -9.21 18.37
C GLN A 66 1.89 -8.75 16.90
N TYR A 67 1.51 -9.68 16.01
CA TYR A 67 1.56 -9.49 14.56
C TYR A 67 0.68 -8.35 14.05
N ALA A 68 -0.49 -8.11 14.66
CA ALA A 68 -1.37 -7.00 14.27
C ALA A 68 -0.71 -5.63 14.51
N GLN A 69 -0.02 -5.46 15.63
CA GLN A 69 0.66 -4.21 15.98
C GLN A 69 1.93 -4.06 15.14
N ALA A 70 2.69 -5.14 14.97
CA ALA A 70 3.85 -5.19 14.11
C ALA A 70 3.51 -4.82 12.65
N ALA A 71 2.44 -5.40 12.10
CA ALA A 71 1.99 -5.12 10.73
C ALA A 71 1.63 -3.64 10.55
N ASN A 72 0.91 -3.03 11.50
CA ASN A 72 0.60 -1.60 11.46
C ASN A 72 1.86 -0.73 11.46
N ALA A 73 2.83 -1.05 12.34
CA ALA A 73 4.09 -0.32 12.39
C ALA A 73 4.91 -0.46 11.09
N LEU A 74 5.04 -1.68 10.58
CA LEU A 74 5.77 -1.99 9.33
C LEU A 74 5.10 -1.36 8.10
N LEU A 75 3.77 -1.30 8.06
CA LEU A 75 3.03 -0.66 6.98
C LEU A 75 3.26 0.85 6.91
N VAL A 76 3.39 1.51 8.06
CA VAL A 76 3.76 2.94 8.10
C VAL A 76 5.19 3.11 7.58
N LEU A 77 6.13 2.28 8.04
CA LEU A 77 7.53 2.34 7.65
C LEU A 77 7.74 2.08 6.14
N SER A 78 7.00 1.14 5.55
CA SER A 78 7.13 0.77 4.12
C SER A 78 6.74 1.89 3.15
N ARG A 79 5.96 2.88 3.60
CA ARG A 79 5.54 4.03 2.81
C ARG A 79 6.52 5.19 2.88
N ARG A 80 7.43 5.21 3.86
CA ARG A 80 8.39 6.31 4.05
C ARG A 80 9.38 6.37 2.90
N ALA A 81 9.55 7.55 2.30
CA ALA A 81 10.53 7.78 1.24
C ALA A 81 11.96 7.55 1.73
N ASP A 82 12.22 7.90 2.98
CA ASP A 82 13.51 7.79 3.68
C ASP A 82 14.05 6.35 3.77
N LEU A 83 13.16 5.36 3.67
CA LEU A 83 13.45 3.93 3.81
C LEU A 83 13.45 3.20 2.47
N ALA A 84 13.74 3.90 1.37
CA ALA A 84 13.69 3.30 0.03
C ALA A 84 14.58 2.06 -0.11
N SER A 85 15.78 2.07 0.49
CA SER A 85 16.74 0.96 0.51
C SER A 85 16.25 -0.25 1.31
N GLU A 86 15.64 -0.01 2.46
CA GLU A 86 15.19 -1.04 3.40
C GLU A 86 13.76 -1.52 3.09
N ARG A 87 13.04 -0.82 2.21
CA ARG A 87 11.64 -1.08 1.87
C ARG A 87 11.35 -2.53 1.49
N PRO A 88 12.16 -3.22 0.66
CA PRO A 88 11.90 -4.62 0.34
C PRO A 88 11.91 -5.51 1.58
N GLN A 89 12.84 -5.29 2.50
CA GLN A 89 12.95 -6.05 3.74
C GLN A 89 11.77 -5.75 4.68
N ILE A 90 11.36 -4.48 4.79
CA ILE A 90 10.19 -4.09 5.59
C ILE A 90 8.92 -4.74 5.04
N LYS A 91 8.75 -4.77 3.71
CA LYS A 91 7.62 -5.43 3.04
C LYS A 91 7.63 -6.94 3.24
N TYR A 92 8.80 -7.57 3.22
CA TYR A 92 8.94 -8.99 3.55
C TYR A 92 8.43 -9.30 4.96
N TYR A 93 8.88 -8.55 5.98
CA TYR A 93 8.39 -8.73 7.35
C TYR A 93 6.90 -8.42 7.51
N LEU A 94 6.40 -7.42 6.78
CA LEU A 94 4.97 -7.14 6.72
C LEU A 94 4.19 -8.32 6.14
N GLY A 95 4.67 -8.92 5.04
CA GLY A 95 4.09 -10.12 4.44
C GLY A 95 4.04 -11.29 5.43
N LEU A 96 5.14 -11.54 6.16
CA LEU A 96 5.16 -12.56 7.22
C LEU A 96 4.11 -12.27 8.30
N CYS A 97 4.01 -11.04 8.79
CA CYS A 97 2.98 -10.68 9.78
C CYS A 97 1.56 -10.91 9.23
N LEU A 98 1.32 -10.59 7.95
CA LEU A 98 0.02 -10.82 7.31
C LEU A 98 -0.29 -12.31 7.15
N MET A 99 0.71 -13.14 6.86
CA MET A 99 0.55 -14.60 6.81
C MET A 99 0.15 -15.17 8.17
N GLU A 100 0.82 -14.74 9.24
CA GLU A 100 0.50 -15.15 10.60
C GLU A 100 -0.92 -14.71 11.03
N LEU A 101 -1.41 -13.58 10.48
CA LEU A 101 -2.77 -13.11 10.68
C LEU A 101 -3.81 -13.80 9.78
N ASN A 102 -3.41 -14.79 8.98
CA ASN A 102 -4.23 -15.44 7.94
C ASN A 102 -4.76 -14.48 6.86
N LEU A 103 -4.11 -13.33 6.66
CA LEU A 103 -4.41 -12.32 5.64
C LEU A 103 -3.62 -12.58 4.34
N ASN A 104 -3.57 -13.84 3.90
CA ASN A 104 -2.73 -14.27 2.78
C ASN A 104 -3.08 -13.57 1.46
N GLN A 105 -4.36 -13.25 1.25
CA GLN A 105 -4.80 -12.50 0.07
C GLN A 105 -4.24 -11.07 0.04
N VAL A 106 -3.91 -10.48 1.19
CA VAL A 106 -3.30 -9.15 1.28
C VAL A 106 -1.78 -9.24 1.18
N ALA A 107 -1.20 -10.31 1.72
CA ALA A 107 0.24 -10.55 1.69
C ALA A 107 0.80 -10.65 0.25
N SER A 108 0.04 -11.21 -0.70
CA SER A 108 0.47 -11.37 -2.09
C SER A 108 0.67 -10.06 -2.86
N PHE A 109 0.15 -8.93 -2.35
CA PHE A 109 0.23 -7.63 -3.02
C PHE A 109 1.28 -6.69 -2.41
N GLN A 110 2.04 -7.14 -1.42
CA GLN A 110 3.04 -6.32 -0.73
C GLN A 110 4.36 -6.24 -1.50
#